data_AF-A0A415LHD4-F1
#
_entry.id   AF-A0A415LHD4-F1
#
_cell.length_a   1.000
_cell.length_b   1.000
_cell.length_c   1.000
_cell.angle_alpha   90.00
_cell.angle_beta   90.00
_cell.angle_gamma   90.00
#
_symmetry.space_group_name_H-M   'P 1'
#
loop_
_entity.id
_entity.type
_entity.pdbx_description
1 polymer ?
#
loop_
_entity_poly.entity_id
_entity_poly.type
_entity_poly.pdbx_seq_one_letter_code
_entity_poly.pdbx_strand_id
1 'polypeptide(L)'
;MQISHRMEISDNIVELFHNKRYEKYVLEIMNISTTIFPEKYEYVTNQSNGECDFIEVNTGIKYDAKIPFYPNQIEMLTSGKKHQPQIIEWIQMMHDEAAEFDEVIKSSQRTLDVSGLKLYELMKEQIVKDKLDENIVFFLPYPIILSVNGSMFMQFAANYLNSIYTQLEKEIDLKGRSIFVIFPSSRKNEFAIKNMKSYYTEYIQYDKMNEYFSYEMYI
;
A
#
# COMPACT_ATOMS: atom_id res chain seq x y z
N MET A 1 12.51 -18.85 18.71
CA MET A 1 11.64 -17.65 18.80
C MET A 1 10.47 -17.90 17.88
N GLN A 2 9.24 -17.89 18.38
CA GLN A 2 8.05 -18.19 17.61
C GLN A 2 7.30 -16.88 17.37
N ILE A 3 7.44 -16.32 16.18
CA ILE A 3 6.71 -15.13 15.78
C ILE A 3 5.28 -15.57 15.45
N SER A 4 4.28 -14.90 16.04
CA SER A 4 2.87 -15.13 15.76
C SER A 4 2.24 -13.86 15.20
N HIS A 5 1.41 -14.00 14.17
CA HIS A 5 0.73 -12.90 13.51
C HIS A 5 -0.77 -12.99 13.82
N ARG A 6 -1.40 -11.86 14.11
CA ARG A 6 -2.85 -11.75 14.21
C ARG A 6 -3.32 -10.66 13.28
N MET A 7 -4.12 -11.04 12.29
CA MET A 7 -4.89 -10.12 11.47
C MET A 7 -6.36 -10.30 11.82
N GLU A 8 -7.02 -9.22 12.20
CA GLU A 8 -8.45 -9.16 12.42
C GLU A 8 -9.07 -8.37 11.29
N ILE A 9 -10.12 -8.90 10.68
CA ILE A 9 -10.84 -8.24 9.60
C ILE A 9 -12.31 -8.24 9.98
N SER A 10 -12.91 -7.07 9.91
CA SER A 10 -14.32 -6.81 10.16
C SER A 10 -15.12 -7.03 8.89
N ASP A 11 -16.38 -7.48 9.01
CA ASP A 11 -17.29 -7.59 7.87
C ASP A 11 -17.50 -6.23 7.16
N ASN A 12 -17.26 -5.12 7.87
CA ASN A 12 -17.35 -3.77 7.33
C ASN A 12 -16.17 -3.42 6.40
N ILE A 13 -15.17 -4.29 6.23
CA ILE A 13 -14.02 -4.08 5.33
C ILE A 13 -14.44 -3.69 3.91
N VAL A 14 -15.60 -4.16 3.47
CA VAL A 14 -16.20 -3.79 2.17
C VAL A 14 -16.42 -2.28 2.05
N GLU A 15 -16.83 -1.60 3.14
CA GLU A 15 -17.06 -0.16 3.14
C GLU A 15 -15.79 0.65 2.91
N LEU A 16 -14.62 0.10 3.27
CA LEU A 16 -13.34 0.76 3.03
C LEU A 16 -13.08 0.92 1.52
N PHE A 17 -13.50 -0.05 0.72
CA PHE A 17 -13.30 -0.05 -0.73
C PHE A 17 -14.50 0.53 -1.48
N HIS A 18 -15.69 0.46 -0.89
CA HIS A 18 -16.89 1.03 -1.47
C HIS A 18 -16.75 2.56 -1.62
N ASN A 19 -17.09 3.08 -2.81
CA ASN A 19 -16.94 4.50 -3.17
C ASN A 19 -15.54 5.07 -2.83
N LYS A 20 -14.49 4.23 -2.92
CA LYS A 20 -13.11 4.63 -2.70
C LYS A 20 -12.84 5.28 -1.32
N ARG A 21 -13.58 4.88 -0.28
CA ARG A 21 -13.48 5.46 1.06
C ARG A 21 -12.05 5.40 1.64
N TYR A 22 -11.24 4.42 1.23
CA TYR A 22 -9.83 4.27 1.61
C TYR A 22 -9.00 5.52 1.33
N GLU A 23 -9.30 6.25 0.25
CA GLU A 23 -8.57 7.47 -0.14
C GLU A 23 -8.58 8.50 1.01
N LYS A 24 -9.64 8.49 1.83
CA LYS A 24 -9.80 9.49 2.89
C LYS A 24 -8.80 9.24 3.99
N TYR A 25 -8.67 7.97 4.35
CA TYR A 25 -7.73 7.54 5.34
C TYR A 25 -6.29 7.68 4.82
N VAL A 26 -6.05 7.45 3.52
CA VAL A 26 -4.76 7.77 2.88
C VAL A 26 -4.41 9.25 3.05
N LEU A 27 -5.33 10.16 2.73
CA LEU A 27 -5.12 11.60 2.89
C LEU A 27 -4.87 11.99 4.36
N GLU A 28 -5.63 11.41 5.29
CA GLU A 28 -5.42 11.66 6.72
C GLU A 28 -4.03 11.19 7.17
N ILE A 29 -3.59 10.00 6.74
CA ILE A 29 -2.24 9.49 7.03
C ILE A 29 -1.16 10.39 6.40
N MET A 30 -1.34 10.84 5.16
CA MET A 30 -0.44 11.79 4.50
C MET A 30 -0.30 13.07 5.31
N ASN A 31 -1.39 13.64 5.82
CA ASN A 31 -1.35 14.87 6.62
C ASN A 31 -0.84 14.69 8.06
N ILE A 32 -0.72 13.45 8.57
CA ILE A 32 -0.08 13.16 9.86
C ILE A 32 1.44 13.00 9.69
N SER A 33 1.89 12.59 8.51
CA SER A 33 3.31 12.42 8.20
C SER A 33 4.06 13.72 8.39
N THR A 34 5.25 13.60 8.95
CA THR A 34 6.16 14.73 9.21
C THR A 34 7.44 14.64 8.40
N THR A 35 7.69 13.47 7.79
CA THR A 35 8.95 13.18 7.09
C THR A 35 8.74 12.83 5.63
N ILE A 36 7.84 11.89 5.31
CA ILE A 36 7.60 11.46 3.92
C ILE A 36 6.67 12.44 3.19
N PHE A 37 5.63 12.93 3.85
CA PHE A 37 4.67 13.91 3.36
C PHE A 37 4.62 15.11 4.33
N PRO A 38 5.67 15.96 4.36
CA PRO A 38 5.79 17.00 5.38
C PRO A 38 4.87 18.21 5.18
N GLU A 39 4.20 18.29 4.02
CA GLU A 39 3.36 19.43 3.63
C GLU A 39 1.88 19.20 3.96
N LYS A 40 1.03 20.14 3.52
CA LYS A 40 -0.42 20.01 3.65
C LYS A 40 -1.02 19.51 2.34
N TYR A 41 -1.92 18.53 2.44
CA TYR A 41 -2.58 17.91 1.30
C TYR A 41 -4.09 18.02 1.41
N GLU A 42 -4.77 18.24 0.30
CA GLU A 42 -6.22 18.38 0.24
C GLU A 42 -6.82 17.50 -0.87
N TYR A 43 -8.05 17.08 -0.65
CA TYR A 43 -8.85 16.35 -1.63
C TYR A 43 -9.23 17.25 -2.82
N VAL A 44 -9.14 16.70 -4.02
CA VAL A 44 -9.73 17.33 -5.20
C VAL A 44 -11.23 17.06 -5.22
N THR A 45 -12.04 18.09 -4.97
CA THR A 45 -13.50 17.92 -4.86
C THR A 45 -14.21 17.76 -6.21
N ASN A 46 -13.58 18.17 -7.32
CA ASN A 46 -14.13 18.08 -8.67
C ASN A 46 -13.38 17.00 -9.47
N GLN A 47 -13.90 15.77 -9.47
CA GLN A 47 -13.32 14.60 -10.17
C GLN A 47 -14.07 14.24 -11.48
N SER A 48 -14.57 15.24 -12.21
CA SER A 48 -15.40 15.06 -13.40
C SER A 48 -14.68 14.48 -14.64
N ASN A 49 -13.35 14.52 -14.70
CA ASN A 49 -12.53 14.10 -15.83
C ASN A 49 -11.28 13.28 -15.42
N GLY A 50 -11.39 12.48 -14.36
CA GLY A 50 -10.31 11.62 -13.87
C GLY A 50 -9.14 12.39 -13.28
N GLU A 51 -9.41 13.52 -12.63
CA GLU A 51 -8.47 14.30 -11.83
C GLU A 51 -7.86 13.44 -10.71
N CYS A 52 -6.63 13.77 -10.29
CA CYS A 52 -5.97 13.14 -9.17
C CYS A 52 -6.79 13.21 -7.88
N ASP A 53 -6.54 12.28 -6.96
CA ASP A 53 -7.23 12.27 -5.67
C ASP A 53 -6.83 13.43 -4.75
N PHE A 54 -5.54 13.79 -4.71
CA PHE A 54 -5.01 14.81 -3.80
C PHE A 54 -4.07 15.82 -4.46
N ILE A 55 -4.00 17.01 -3.87
CA ILE A 55 -3.04 18.06 -4.22
C ILE A 55 -2.31 18.56 -2.97
N GLU A 56 -1.01 18.81 -3.09
CA GLU A 56 -0.28 19.60 -2.10
C GLU A 56 -0.67 21.08 -2.26
N VAL A 57 -1.01 21.72 -1.14
CA VAL A 57 -1.70 23.02 -1.11
C VAL A 57 -0.86 24.16 -1.68
N ASN A 58 0.45 24.16 -1.47
CA ASN A 58 1.31 25.30 -1.81
C ASN A 58 1.89 25.22 -3.23
N THR A 59 2.23 24.01 -3.68
CA THR A 59 2.93 23.73 -4.94
C THR A 59 2.00 23.22 -6.03
N GLY A 60 0.82 22.70 -5.66
CA GLY A 60 -0.11 22.06 -6.59
C GLY A 60 0.37 20.72 -7.12
N ILE A 61 1.40 20.11 -6.50
CA ILE A 61 1.85 18.77 -6.85
C ILE A 61 0.71 17.78 -6.62
N LYS A 62 0.46 16.93 -7.62
CA LYS A 62 -0.66 16.00 -7.66
C LYS A 62 -0.28 14.62 -7.15
N TYR A 63 -1.23 13.95 -6.51
CA TYR A 63 -1.08 12.60 -5.99
C TYR A 63 -2.34 11.79 -6.27
N ASP A 64 -2.16 10.55 -6.68
CA ASP A 64 -3.24 9.62 -6.92
C ASP A 64 -3.11 8.37 -6.07
N ALA A 65 -4.18 7.99 -5.38
CA ALA A 65 -4.21 6.88 -4.46
C ALA A 65 -4.68 5.61 -5.16
N LYS A 66 -3.80 4.61 -5.17
CA LYS A 66 -4.09 3.33 -5.82
C LYS A 66 -4.14 2.20 -4.81
N ILE A 67 -5.02 1.24 -5.05
CA ILE A 67 -4.95 -0.07 -4.40
C ILE A 67 -4.47 -1.07 -5.45
N PRO A 68 -3.32 -1.73 -5.25
CA PRO A 68 -2.79 -2.69 -6.22
C PRO A 68 -3.53 -4.02 -6.09
N PHE A 69 -4.81 -4.06 -6.49
CA PHE A 69 -5.64 -5.26 -6.54
C PHE A 69 -5.95 -5.65 -7.97
N TYR A 70 -6.05 -6.95 -8.22
CA TYR A 70 -6.65 -7.50 -9.42
C TYR A 70 -8.17 -7.20 -9.43
N PRO A 71 -8.79 -7.10 -10.62
CA PRO A 71 -10.22 -6.85 -10.74
C PRO A 71 -11.09 -7.84 -9.96
N ASN A 72 -10.72 -9.13 -9.92
CA ASN A 72 -11.45 -10.14 -9.16
C ASN A 72 -11.41 -9.91 -7.65
N GLN A 73 -10.33 -9.37 -7.10
CA GLN A 73 -10.24 -9.02 -5.67
C GLN A 73 -11.18 -7.87 -5.32
N ILE A 74 -11.29 -6.88 -6.22
CA ILE A 74 -12.27 -5.80 -6.08
C ILE A 74 -13.70 -6.34 -6.22
N GLU A 75 -13.96 -7.26 -7.16
CA GLU A 75 -15.27 -7.90 -7.34
C GLU A 75 -15.69 -8.72 -6.11
N MET A 76 -14.78 -9.45 -5.47
CA MET A 76 -15.03 -10.20 -4.22
C MET A 76 -15.53 -9.29 -3.10
N LEU A 77 -15.07 -8.03 -3.07
CA LEU A 77 -15.40 -7.07 -2.02
C LEU A 77 -16.59 -6.17 -2.38
N THR A 78 -16.73 -5.76 -3.65
CA THR A 78 -17.57 -4.61 -4.02
C THR A 78 -18.74 -4.91 -4.96
N SER A 79 -18.94 -6.17 -5.39
CA SER A 79 -19.96 -6.55 -6.40
C SER A 79 -21.44 -6.52 -5.95
N GLY A 80 -21.80 -5.61 -5.04
CA GLY A 80 -23.16 -5.11 -4.84
C GLY A 80 -24.21 -6.13 -4.35
N LYS A 81 -25.50 -5.75 -4.44
CA LYS A 81 -26.68 -6.44 -3.85
C LYS A 81 -26.94 -7.88 -4.35
N LYS A 82 -26.17 -8.41 -5.30
CA LYS A 82 -26.40 -9.73 -5.92
C LYS A 82 -25.48 -10.83 -5.40
N HIS A 83 -24.45 -10.48 -4.63
CA HIS A 83 -23.48 -11.42 -4.10
C HIS A 83 -23.14 -11.08 -2.65
N GLN A 84 -22.97 -12.09 -1.79
CA GLN A 84 -22.39 -11.87 -0.47
C GLN A 84 -20.88 -11.65 -0.65
N PRO A 85 -20.27 -10.63 -0.02
CA PRO A 85 -18.83 -10.42 -0.10
C PRO A 85 -18.04 -11.69 0.25
N GLN A 86 -17.08 -12.05 -0.60
CA GLN A 86 -16.23 -13.23 -0.43
C GLN A 86 -14.99 -12.86 0.41
N ILE A 87 -15.22 -12.43 1.66
CA ILE A 87 -14.16 -11.89 2.51
C ILE A 87 -13.09 -12.95 2.81
N ILE A 88 -13.48 -14.20 3.04
CA ILE A 88 -12.55 -15.27 3.38
C ILE A 88 -11.64 -15.62 2.20
N GLU A 89 -12.19 -15.73 1.00
CA GLU A 89 -11.44 -15.99 -0.22
C GLU A 89 -10.50 -14.82 -0.54
N TRP A 90 -10.98 -13.59 -0.36
CA TRP A 90 -10.13 -12.40 -0.49
C TRP A 90 -8.95 -12.42 0.49
N ILE A 91 -9.19 -12.77 1.77
CA ILE A 91 -8.13 -12.91 2.78
C ILE A 91 -7.08 -13.95 2.37
N GLN A 92 -7.54 -15.09 1.84
CA GLN A 92 -6.63 -16.15 1.37
C GLN A 92 -5.74 -15.64 0.24
N MET A 93 -6.29 -14.87 -0.72
CA MET A 93 -5.48 -14.27 -1.78
C MET A 93 -4.43 -13.27 -1.25
N MET A 94 -4.81 -12.42 -0.29
CA MET A 94 -3.86 -11.49 0.36
C MET A 94 -2.77 -12.24 1.12
N HIS A 95 -3.10 -13.38 1.74
CA HIS A 95 -2.13 -14.22 2.41
C HIS A 95 -1.16 -14.89 1.44
N ASP A 96 -1.65 -15.41 0.32
CA ASP A 96 -0.82 -16.02 -0.73
C ASP A 96 0.14 -14.99 -1.35
N GLU A 97 -0.32 -13.76 -1.58
CA GLU A 97 0.54 -12.65 -2.03
C GLU A 97 1.62 -12.30 -1.00
N ALA A 98 1.27 -12.26 0.29
CA ALA A 98 2.24 -12.04 1.35
C ALA A 98 3.25 -13.21 1.48
N ALA A 99 2.84 -14.44 1.16
CA ALA A 99 3.72 -15.61 1.18
C ALA A 99 4.80 -15.56 0.09
N GLU A 100 4.50 -14.99 -1.10
CA GLU A 100 5.50 -14.76 -2.16
C GLU A 100 6.68 -13.94 -1.63
N PHE A 101 6.42 -12.97 -0.75
CA PHE A 101 7.47 -12.18 -0.11
C PHE A 101 8.31 -13.00 0.88
N ASP A 102 7.68 -13.84 1.69
CA ASP A 102 8.39 -14.70 2.65
C ASP A 102 9.37 -15.65 1.97
N GLU A 103 9.00 -16.20 0.80
CA GLU A 103 9.88 -17.03 -0.01
C GLU A 103 11.06 -16.23 -0.58
N VAL A 104 10.79 -15.01 -1.07
CA VAL A 104 11.80 -14.09 -1.59
C VAL A 104 12.84 -13.74 -0.52
N ILE A 105 12.43 -13.45 0.72
CA ILE A 105 13.35 -13.22 1.85
C ILE A 105 14.21 -14.46 2.14
N LYS A 106 13.61 -15.65 2.15
CA LYS A 106 14.31 -16.90 2.48
C LYS A 106 15.34 -17.30 1.43
N SER A 107 15.21 -16.83 0.19
CA SER A 107 16.01 -17.28 -0.96
C SER A 107 17.51 -16.88 -0.94
N SER A 108 17.98 -16.03 -0.02
CA SER A 108 19.39 -15.63 0.14
C SER A 108 20.08 -15.03 -1.10
N GLN A 109 19.33 -14.64 -2.14
CA GLN A 109 19.89 -14.03 -3.34
C GLN A 109 20.25 -12.56 -3.10
N ARG A 110 21.43 -12.13 -3.57
CA ARG A 110 21.90 -10.73 -3.49
C ARG A 110 21.07 -9.75 -4.32
N THR A 111 20.31 -10.28 -5.29
CA THR A 111 19.40 -9.54 -6.17
C THR A 111 18.06 -10.24 -6.13
N LEU A 112 17.03 -9.55 -5.63
CA LEU A 112 15.66 -10.07 -5.63
C LEU A 112 15.10 -9.91 -7.04
N ASP A 113 14.90 -11.02 -7.76
CA ASP A 113 14.10 -10.97 -8.98
C ASP A 113 12.63 -10.80 -8.59
N VAL A 114 12.11 -9.61 -8.85
CA VAL A 114 10.74 -9.21 -8.53
C VAL A 114 9.82 -9.28 -9.74
N SER A 115 10.34 -9.64 -10.92
CA SER A 115 9.62 -9.51 -12.20
C SER A 115 8.41 -10.43 -12.32
N GLY A 116 8.41 -11.57 -11.61
CA GLY A 116 7.30 -12.52 -11.57
C GLY A 116 6.39 -12.40 -10.35
N LEU A 117 6.55 -11.35 -9.53
CA LEU A 117 5.73 -11.17 -8.33
C LEU A 117 4.42 -10.45 -8.68
N LYS A 118 3.31 -10.90 -8.10
CA LYS A 118 1.97 -10.32 -8.37
C LYS A 118 1.92 -8.82 -8.08
N LEU A 119 2.46 -8.41 -6.93
CA LEU A 119 2.50 -7.00 -6.53
C LEU A 119 3.28 -6.14 -7.53
N TYR A 120 4.39 -6.65 -8.08
CA TYR A 120 5.16 -5.93 -9.10
C TYR A 120 4.33 -5.72 -10.37
N GLU A 121 3.69 -6.78 -10.89
CA GLU A 121 2.87 -6.70 -12.10
C GLU A 121 1.70 -5.72 -11.92
N LEU A 122 1.00 -5.80 -10.79
CA LEU A 122 -0.12 -4.92 -10.43
C LEU A 122 0.31 -3.45 -10.34
N MET A 123 1.39 -3.17 -9.62
CA MET A 123 1.91 -1.80 -9.52
C MET A 123 2.32 -1.27 -10.88
N LYS A 124 3.05 -2.07 -11.68
CA LYS A 124 3.46 -1.68 -13.03
C LYS A 124 2.27 -1.34 -13.92
N GLU A 125 1.24 -2.18 -13.93
CA GLU A 125 0.04 -1.98 -14.74
C GLU A 125 -0.67 -0.66 -14.36
N GLN A 126 -0.80 -0.40 -13.06
CA GLN A 126 -1.44 0.83 -12.57
C GLN A 126 -0.61 2.06 -12.92
N ILE A 127 0.72 2.03 -12.72
CA ILE A 127 1.62 3.16 -13.05
C ILE A 127 1.61 3.51 -14.54
N VAL A 128 1.51 2.51 -15.41
CA VAL A 128 1.49 2.69 -16.88
C VAL A 128 0.17 3.29 -17.36
N LYS A 129 -0.95 2.94 -16.72
CA LYS A 129 -2.27 3.48 -17.03
C LYS A 129 -2.48 4.89 -16.45
N ASP A 130 -1.72 5.24 -15.42
CA ASP A 130 -1.85 6.48 -14.69
C ASP A 130 -1.27 7.69 -15.42
N LYS A 131 -1.69 8.89 -15.03
CA LYS A 131 -1.20 10.14 -15.61
C LYS A 131 0.26 10.37 -15.21
N LEU A 132 1.01 11.00 -16.10
CA LEU A 132 2.45 11.19 -15.94
C LEU A 132 2.82 12.40 -15.07
N ASP A 133 1.86 13.30 -14.81
CA ASP A 133 2.02 14.50 -13.99
C ASP A 133 1.56 14.28 -12.52
N GLU A 134 1.31 13.04 -12.13
CA GLU A 134 0.76 12.66 -10.83
C GLU A 134 1.73 11.71 -10.11
N ASN A 135 2.03 11.99 -8.84
CA ASN A 135 2.72 11.02 -7.98
C ASN A 135 1.74 9.92 -7.56
N ILE A 136 2.24 8.73 -7.24
CA ILE A 136 1.37 7.59 -6.93
C ILE A 136 1.55 7.19 -5.47
N VAL A 137 0.43 7.01 -4.76
CA VAL A 137 0.38 6.51 -3.39
C VAL A 137 -0.34 5.17 -3.39
N PHE A 138 0.41 4.09 -3.31
CA PHE A 138 -0.17 2.76 -3.16
C PHE A 138 -0.59 2.52 -1.71
N PHE A 139 -1.85 2.16 -1.51
CA PHE A 139 -2.39 1.73 -0.23
C PHE A 139 -2.61 0.21 -0.24
N LEU A 140 -1.94 -0.47 0.69
CA LEU A 140 -2.04 -1.91 0.89
C LEU A 140 -2.69 -2.16 2.26
N PRO A 141 -3.96 -2.59 2.33
CA PRO A 141 -4.69 -2.80 3.59
C PRO A 141 -4.30 -4.09 4.32
N TYR A 142 -3.13 -4.65 4.01
CA TYR A 142 -2.62 -5.90 4.53
C TYR A 142 -1.08 -5.80 4.62
N PRO A 143 -0.47 -6.49 5.59
CA PRO A 143 0.98 -6.48 5.73
C PRO A 143 1.62 -7.20 4.54
N ILE A 144 2.34 -6.47 3.70
CA ILE A 144 3.12 -7.06 2.60
C ILE A 144 4.54 -7.49 3.03
N ILE A 145 5.04 -6.91 4.12
CA ILE A 145 6.39 -7.15 4.65
C ILE A 145 6.38 -7.08 6.18
N LEU A 146 7.28 -7.80 6.84
CA LEU A 146 7.50 -7.63 8.28
C LEU A 146 8.03 -6.21 8.53
N SER A 147 7.27 -5.43 9.30
CA SER A 147 7.50 -3.99 9.44
C SER A 147 7.50 -3.52 10.89
N VAL A 148 8.66 -3.42 11.54
CA VAL A 148 8.83 -3.11 12.96
C VAL A 148 9.68 -1.87 13.12
N ASN A 149 9.13 -0.82 13.74
CA ASN A 149 9.88 0.38 14.07
C ASN A 149 11.13 0.06 14.92
N GLY A 150 12.30 0.57 14.52
CA GLY A 150 13.57 0.39 15.23
C GLY A 150 14.29 -0.95 15.03
N SER A 151 13.80 -1.85 14.18
CA SER A 151 14.41 -3.16 13.95
C SER A 151 15.43 -3.16 12.80
N MET A 152 16.60 -3.80 13.00
CA MET A 152 17.60 -4.00 11.93
C MET A 152 17.09 -4.93 10.81
N PHE A 153 16.14 -5.82 11.12
CA PHE A 153 15.47 -6.67 10.13
C PHE A 153 14.65 -5.86 9.10
N MET A 154 14.38 -4.57 9.35
CA MET A 154 13.70 -3.67 8.41
C MET A 154 14.51 -3.34 7.16
N GLN A 155 15.82 -3.57 7.16
CA GLN A 155 16.61 -3.40 5.95
C GLN A 155 16.13 -4.35 4.83
N PHE A 156 15.61 -5.53 5.17
CA PHE A 156 15.05 -6.48 4.20
C PHE A 156 13.72 -6.00 3.60
N ALA A 157 12.85 -5.45 4.44
CA ALA A 157 11.60 -4.81 4.03
C ALA A 157 11.84 -3.62 3.08
N ALA A 158 12.85 -2.79 3.38
CA ALA A 158 13.29 -1.74 2.46
C ALA A 158 13.74 -2.35 1.13
N ASN A 159 14.62 -3.36 1.15
CA ASN A 159 15.14 -4.00 -0.05
C ASN A 159 14.05 -4.53 -0.98
N TYR A 160 12.93 -5.04 -0.48
CA TYR A 160 11.84 -5.54 -1.31
C TYR A 160 11.15 -4.43 -2.14
N LEU A 161 10.60 -3.42 -1.48
CA LEU A 161 9.94 -2.29 -2.16
C LEU A 161 10.93 -1.48 -2.99
N ASN A 162 12.18 -1.34 -2.52
CA ASN A 162 13.25 -0.71 -3.30
C ASN A 162 13.62 -1.56 -4.54
N SER A 163 13.56 -2.90 -4.46
CA SER A 163 13.81 -3.78 -5.62
C SER A 163 12.70 -3.67 -6.66
N ILE A 164 11.43 -3.63 -6.23
CA ILE A 164 10.28 -3.31 -7.10
C ILE A 164 10.52 -1.98 -7.80
N TYR A 165 10.83 -0.92 -7.05
CA TYR A 165 11.11 0.40 -7.64
C TYR A 165 12.26 0.35 -8.65
N THR A 166 13.37 -0.31 -8.31
CA THR A 166 14.54 -0.44 -9.20
C THR A 166 14.20 -1.17 -10.48
N GLN A 167 13.32 -2.18 -10.42
CA GLN A 167 12.86 -2.88 -11.61
C GLN A 167 11.91 -2.02 -12.46
N LEU A 168 10.97 -1.32 -11.82
CA LEU A 168 10.09 -0.36 -12.49
C LEU A 168 10.92 0.72 -13.22
N GLU A 169 11.90 1.34 -12.57
CA GLU A 169 12.74 2.39 -13.16
C GLU A 169 13.54 1.92 -14.40
N LYS A 170 13.84 0.61 -14.51
CA LYS A 170 14.49 0.03 -15.71
C LYS A 170 13.52 -0.19 -16.87
N GLU A 171 12.26 -0.49 -16.58
CA GLU A 171 11.28 -0.94 -17.58
C GLU A 171 10.30 0.14 -18.02
N ILE A 172 10.06 1.16 -17.18
CA ILE A 172 9.10 2.23 -17.44
C ILE A 172 9.70 3.61 -17.15
N ASP A 173 9.37 4.58 -18.00
CA ASP A 173 9.74 5.98 -17.77
C ASP A 173 8.84 6.59 -16.69
N LEU A 174 9.38 6.73 -15.49
CA LEU A 174 8.67 7.34 -14.36
C LEU A 174 8.54 8.87 -14.50
N LYS A 175 9.26 9.52 -15.43
CA LYS A 175 9.25 10.99 -15.64
C LYS A 175 9.42 11.83 -14.37
N GLY A 176 10.16 11.31 -13.39
CA GLY A 176 10.39 11.99 -12.12
C GLY A 176 9.23 11.85 -11.11
N ARG A 177 8.18 11.09 -11.42
CA ARG A 177 7.13 10.73 -10.46
C ARG A 177 7.73 10.00 -9.26
N SER A 178 7.27 10.38 -8.08
CA SER A 178 7.54 9.64 -6.84
C SER A 178 6.47 8.60 -6.61
N ILE A 179 6.90 7.42 -6.16
CA ILE A 179 6.01 6.32 -5.81
C ILE A 179 6.12 6.08 -4.30
N PHE A 180 4.97 6.12 -3.64
CA PHE A 180 4.82 5.94 -2.21
C PHE A 180 4.00 4.70 -1.92
N VAL A 181 4.24 4.10 -0.75
CA VAL A 181 3.48 2.95 -0.26
C VAL A 181 3.10 3.20 1.19
N ILE A 182 1.82 2.96 1.52
CA ILE A 182 1.26 2.98 2.87
C ILE A 182 0.70 1.59 3.16
N PHE A 183 1.16 0.97 4.26
CA PHE A 183 0.77 -0.39 4.62
C PHE A 183 0.82 -0.62 6.14
N PRO A 184 0.05 -1.57 6.71
CA PRO A 184 0.11 -1.92 8.11
C PRO A 184 1.51 -2.33 8.55
N SER A 185 1.98 -1.78 9.66
CA SER A 185 3.16 -2.24 10.37
C SER A 185 2.82 -3.38 11.32
N SER A 186 3.84 -4.02 11.87
CA SER A 186 3.73 -5.12 12.83
C SER A 186 3.14 -4.71 14.18
N ARG A 187 3.12 -3.41 14.47
CA ARG A 187 2.48 -2.88 15.67
C ARG A 187 1.03 -2.55 15.37
N LYS A 188 0.16 -2.92 16.31
CA LYS A 188 -1.27 -2.62 16.23
C LYS A 188 -1.51 -1.12 15.97
N ASN A 189 -2.38 -0.85 14.99
CA ASN A 189 -2.82 0.48 14.57
C ASN A 189 -1.69 1.41 14.09
N GLU A 190 -0.57 0.86 13.65
CA GLU A 190 0.55 1.63 13.12
C GLU A 190 0.73 1.32 11.64
N PHE A 191 0.86 2.36 10.83
CA PHE A 191 1.09 2.28 9.39
C PHE A 191 2.52 2.69 9.07
N ALA A 192 3.16 1.91 8.22
CA ALA A 192 4.44 2.25 7.61
C ALA A 192 4.20 3.03 6.33
N ILE A 193 4.95 4.12 6.15
CA ILE A 193 4.92 5.00 4.98
C ILE A 193 6.31 5.04 4.39
N LYS A 194 6.41 4.81 3.09
CA LYS A 194 7.69 4.76 2.39
C LYS A 194 7.61 5.40 1.02
N ASN A 195 8.57 6.26 0.71
CA ASN A 195 8.93 6.55 -0.68
C ASN A 195 9.80 5.39 -1.18
N MET A 196 9.38 4.69 -2.24
CA MET A 196 10.04 3.47 -2.69
C MET A 196 11.45 3.69 -3.25
N LYS A 197 11.85 4.94 -3.54
CA LYS A 197 13.23 5.28 -3.92
C LYS A 197 14.14 5.41 -2.69
N SER A 198 13.59 5.72 -1.53
CA SER A 198 14.33 5.92 -0.27
C SER A 198 14.43 4.62 0.52
N TYR A 199 15.47 4.47 1.34
CA TYR A 199 15.57 3.38 2.33
C TYR A 199 14.82 3.68 3.63
N TYR A 200 14.49 4.95 3.87
CA TYR A 200 13.78 5.37 5.07
C TYR A 200 12.30 4.97 5.04
N THR A 201 11.75 4.64 6.21
CA THR A 201 10.33 4.33 6.43
C THR A 201 9.86 5.10 7.66
N GLU A 202 8.79 5.87 7.51
CA GLU A 202 8.11 6.55 8.61
C GLU A 202 7.00 5.65 9.16
N TYR A 203 6.73 5.73 10.47
CA TYR A 203 5.70 4.95 11.13
C TYR A 203 4.71 5.89 11.82
N ILE A 204 3.42 5.69 11.55
CA ILE A 204 2.35 6.56 12.04
C ILE A 204 1.30 5.74 12.78
N GLN A 205 0.99 6.15 14.01
CA GLN A 205 -0.15 5.62 14.77
C GLN A 205 -1.45 6.19 14.24
N TYR A 206 -2.40 5.33 13.89
CA TYR A 206 -3.66 5.70 13.24
C TYR A 206 -4.78 4.68 13.53
N ASP A 207 -5.65 5.02 14.48
CA ASP A 207 -6.68 4.11 14.99
C ASP A 207 -7.97 4.06 14.16
N LYS A 208 -8.17 5.01 13.24
CA LYS A 208 -9.45 5.16 12.54
C LYS A 208 -9.75 4.02 11.56
N MET A 209 -8.76 3.22 11.18
CA MET A 209 -8.97 2.03 10.32
C MET A 209 -9.34 0.76 11.10
N ASN A 210 -9.32 0.79 12.43
CA ASN A 210 -9.59 -0.40 13.27
C ASN A 210 -11.00 -0.96 13.10
N GLU A 211 -11.94 -0.13 12.62
CA GLU A 211 -13.30 -0.57 12.29
C GLU A 211 -13.35 -1.55 11.11
N TYR A 212 -12.27 -1.62 10.30
CA TYR A 212 -12.14 -2.47 9.13
C TYR A 212 -11.18 -3.62 9.32
N PHE A 213 -9.99 -3.33 9.83
CA PHE A 213 -8.98 -4.35 10.07
C PHE A 213 -8.00 -3.90 11.15
N SER A 214 -7.35 -4.86 11.80
CA SER A 214 -6.19 -4.63 12.63
C SER A 214 -5.14 -5.71 12.39
N TYR A 215 -3.87 -5.35 12.50
CA TYR A 215 -2.76 -6.28 12.36
C TYR A 215 -1.78 -6.08 13.51
N GLU A 216 -1.35 -7.18 14.12
CA GLU A 216 -0.40 -7.17 15.22
C GLU A 216 0.49 -8.41 15.16
N MET A 217 1.76 -8.23 15.50
CA MET A 217 2.74 -9.30 15.65
C MET A 217 3.12 -9.47 17.11
N TYR A 218 3.19 -10.73 17.55
CA TYR A 218 3.64 -11.14 18.87
C TYR A 218 4.97 -11.93 18.73
N ILE A 219 5.91 -11.69 19.65
CA ILE A 219 7.24 -12.35 19.73
C ILE A 219 7.31 -13.23 20.96
#